data_AF-A0A2H5FQ94-F1
#
_entry.id   AF-A0A2H5FQ94-F1
#
_cell.length_a   1.000
_cell.length_b   1.000
_cell.length_c   1.000
_cell.angle_alpha   90.00
_cell.angle_beta   90.00
_cell.angle_gamma   90.00
#
_symmetry.space_group_name_H-M   'P 1'
#
loop_
_entity.id
_entity.type
_entity.pdbx_description
1 polymer ?
#
loop_
_entity_poly.entity_id
_entity_poly.type
_entity_poly.pdbx_seq_one_letter_code
_entity_poly.pdbx_strand_id
1 'polypeptide(L)'
;MPIEIYTWKSGSKGVGFSKPVKSILLGGNVGHAAIELTFPADAKGNELAKKYQDVPGLSISKRTEIVPEKKADGNYAPKEQVSYFVYFSWWPGHTNGHHINSHRDDLEAEWRHEPSQKIKPHAHDHIFGDEVPEKNKTNVTGAFIREKTITKIKEISHTVLQKNIGDDPAYKELKAEETALKNELEQLKNKLEIYKDEVLNARRENREPNKDLDLNEAENVRYHEINKDIRRIDAQIKLCQIDFEERHLSVGERPSSVIRISTSNDHNAPAFALDAENVLDKMASLAQSNSAYSFYKFNCSTTATEVLKAGISNELKSTMKADGFNVENASKATISTPTSFSNFGRQLQTELIHLNTKNSTLELDTTAAAATTVTRISEISTLTTPSFKERFQHAVKERDKTIDIDEDYNSNLSFSMD
;
A
#
# COMPACT_ATOMS: atom_id res chain seq x y z
N MET A 1 -8.33 7.96 -2.66
CA MET A 1 -7.09 7.24 -2.30
C MET A 1 -7.37 5.75 -2.34
N PRO A 2 -6.43 4.95 -2.85
CA PRO A 2 -6.69 3.55 -3.12
C PRO A 2 -6.22 2.62 -2.00
N ILE A 3 -6.77 1.42 -2.01
CA ILE A 3 -6.07 0.21 -1.59
C ILE A 3 -5.39 -0.38 -2.83
N GLU A 4 -4.07 -0.59 -2.76
CA GLU A 4 -3.28 -1.22 -3.82
C GLU A 4 -3.05 -2.69 -3.48
N ILE A 5 -3.26 -3.56 -4.46
CA ILE A 5 -3.02 -4.99 -4.38
C ILE A 5 -1.79 -5.31 -5.22
N TYR A 6 -0.72 -5.77 -4.56
CA TYR A 6 0.49 -6.25 -5.22
C TYR A 6 0.47 -7.76 -5.26
N THR A 7 0.73 -8.32 -6.44
CA THR A 7 0.89 -9.77 -6.58
C THR A 7 2.08 -10.09 -7.47
N TRP A 8 2.94 -10.97 -6.98
CA TRP A 8 4.04 -11.55 -7.73
C TRP A 8 3.64 -12.93 -8.23
N LYS A 9 3.97 -13.23 -9.49
CA LYS A 9 3.67 -14.51 -10.15
C LYS A 9 2.18 -14.83 -10.29
N SER A 10 1.33 -13.82 -10.40
CA SER A 10 -0.13 -13.92 -10.55
C SER A 10 -0.63 -14.25 -11.97
N GLY A 11 0.16 -14.91 -12.80
CA GLY A 11 -0.16 -15.21 -14.21
C GLY A 11 -1.50 -15.94 -14.45
N SER A 12 -2.08 -15.73 -15.64
CA SER A 12 -3.45 -16.07 -16.04
C SER A 12 -3.75 -17.57 -16.21
N LYS A 13 -2.74 -18.43 -16.24
CA LYS A 13 -2.87 -19.90 -16.46
C LYS A 13 -2.12 -20.74 -15.42
N GLY A 14 -2.26 -20.40 -14.14
CA GLY A 14 -1.65 -21.18 -13.04
C GLY A 14 -2.58 -22.25 -12.49
N VAL A 15 -2.36 -23.52 -12.85
CA VAL A 15 -2.96 -24.68 -12.15
C VAL A 15 -2.40 -24.68 -10.71
N GLY A 16 -3.28 -24.72 -9.70
CA GLY A 16 -2.92 -24.67 -8.27
C GLY A 16 -1.85 -25.69 -7.84
N PHE A 17 -1.26 -25.49 -6.66
CA PHE A 17 -0.22 -26.30 -5.97
C PHE A 17 1.04 -26.74 -6.75
N SER A 18 1.08 -26.65 -8.08
CA SER A 18 2.21 -27.01 -8.92
C SER A 18 3.40 -26.05 -8.77
N LYS A 19 3.13 -24.76 -8.53
CA LYS A 19 4.16 -23.73 -8.30
C LYS A 19 4.95 -23.96 -7.00
N PRO A 20 4.31 -24.22 -5.84
CA PRO A 20 4.99 -24.68 -4.63
C PRO A 20 5.91 -25.88 -4.84
N VAL A 21 5.41 -26.92 -5.50
CA VAL A 21 6.20 -28.12 -5.78
C VAL A 21 7.38 -27.78 -6.70
N LYS A 22 7.16 -27.03 -7.78
CA LYS A 22 8.23 -26.63 -8.71
C LYS A 22 9.31 -25.78 -8.03
N SER A 23 8.91 -24.85 -7.17
CA SER A 23 9.83 -24.00 -6.38
C SER A 23 10.70 -24.84 -5.43
N ILE A 24 10.11 -25.81 -4.72
CA ILE A 24 10.86 -26.73 -3.85
C ILE A 24 11.84 -27.57 -4.67
N LEU A 25 11.40 -28.08 -5.82
CA LEU A 25 12.18 -29.02 -6.64
C LEU A 25 13.29 -28.35 -7.45
N LEU A 26 13.02 -27.19 -8.05
CA LEU A 26 13.90 -26.53 -9.01
C LEU A 26 14.42 -25.17 -8.52
N GLY A 27 14.20 -24.84 -7.25
CA GLY A 27 14.42 -23.48 -6.76
C GLY A 27 13.41 -22.49 -7.33
N GLY A 28 13.36 -21.29 -6.75
CA GLY A 28 12.36 -20.29 -7.11
C GLY A 28 11.45 -19.91 -5.95
N ASN A 29 10.76 -18.78 -6.08
CA ASN A 29 9.68 -18.39 -5.18
C ASN A 29 8.30 -18.86 -5.70
N VAL A 30 7.40 -19.20 -4.78
CA VAL A 30 6.00 -19.62 -5.02
C VAL A 30 5.08 -18.46 -5.40
N GLY A 31 5.57 -17.24 -5.25
CA GLY A 31 4.86 -15.99 -5.49
C GLY A 31 4.26 -15.44 -4.21
N HIS A 32 4.07 -14.13 -4.20
CA HIS A 32 3.72 -13.36 -3.02
C HIS A 32 2.53 -12.42 -3.29
N ALA A 33 1.88 -11.99 -2.23
CA ALA A 33 0.83 -11.00 -2.29
C ALA A 33 0.92 -10.05 -1.07
N ALA A 34 0.76 -8.77 -1.34
CA ALA A 34 0.72 -7.73 -0.34
C ALA A 34 -0.37 -6.73 -0.67
N ILE A 35 -0.76 -5.95 0.33
CA ILE A 35 -1.73 -4.87 0.19
C ILE A 35 -1.13 -3.61 0.79
N GLU A 36 -1.40 -2.48 0.17
CA GLU A 36 -1.16 -1.18 0.78
C GLU A 36 -2.46 -0.38 0.82
N LEU A 37 -2.78 0.16 2.00
CA LEU A 37 -3.86 1.11 2.15
C LEU A 37 -3.28 2.52 2.23
N THR A 38 -3.80 3.43 1.43
CA THR A 38 -3.42 4.85 1.45
C THR A 38 -4.63 5.73 1.73
N PHE A 39 -4.45 6.75 2.56
CA PHE A 39 -5.48 7.75 2.88
C PHE A 39 -4.86 9.13 3.17
N PRO A 40 -5.58 10.24 2.93
CA PRO A 40 -5.05 11.59 3.12
C PRO A 40 -4.66 11.87 4.56
N ALA A 41 -3.65 12.74 4.79
CA ALA A 41 -3.29 13.22 6.13
C ALA A 41 -4.11 14.45 6.56
N ASP A 42 -5.43 14.42 6.32
CA ASP A 42 -6.37 15.45 6.77
C ASP A 42 -6.85 15.18 8.21
N ALA A 43 -7.78 15.98 8.74
CA ALA A 43 -8.27 15.82 10.11
C ALA A 43 -8.80 14.38 10.39
N LYS A 44 -9.57 13.82 9.46
CA LYS A 44 -10.14 12.46 9.59
C LYS A 44 -9.06 11.39 9.45
N GLY A 45 -8.13 11.58 8.52
CA GLY A 45 -6.97 10.72 8.36
C GLY A 45 -6.04 10.73 9.58
N ASN A 46 -5.84 11.89 10.21
CA ASN A 46 -5.04 12.01 11.44
C ASN A 46 -5.69 11.27 12.61
N GLU A 47 -7.02 11.34 12.77
CA GLU A 47 -7.75 10.56 13.76
C GLU A 47 -7.62 9.05 13.51
N LEU A 48 -7.78 8.63 12.25
CA LEU A 48 -7.62 7.24 11.86
C LEU A 48 -6.19 6.74 12.12
N ALA A 49 -5.17 7.48 11.69
CA ALA A 49 -3.77 7.13 11.95
C ALA A 49 -3.51 7.02 13.46
N LYS A 50 -3.99 7.99 14.25
CA LYS A 50 -3.84 7.99 15.72
C LYS A 50 -4.49 6.78 16.38
N LYS A 51 -5.63 6.30 15.87
CA LYS A 51 -6.32 5.10 16.38
C LYS A 51 -5.47 3.84 16.27
N TYR A 52 -4.68 3.69 15.20
CA TYR A 52 -3.96 2.45 14.90
C TYR A 52 -2.43 2.53 15.02
N GLN A 53 -1.86 3.72 15.20
CA GLN A 53 -0.40 3.93 15.26
C GLN A 53 0.33 3.13 16.35
N ASP A 54 -0.38 2.73 17.41
CA ASP A 54 0.16 2.01 18.56
C ASP A 54 -0.02 0.48 18.45
N VAL A 55 -0.60 0.00 17.35
CA VAL A 55 -0.82 -1.43 17.14
C VAL A 55 0.51 -2.16 16.89
N PRO A 56 0.89 -3.14 17.74
CA PRO A 56 2.12 -3.90 17.53
C PRO A 56 2.13 -4.62 16.18
N GLY A 57 3.22 -4.47 15.42
CA GLY A 57 3.41 -5.11 14.12
C GLY A 57 2.73 -4.40 12.94
N LEU A 58 2.02 -3.30 13.17
CA LEU A 58 1.44 -2.46 12.12
C LEU A 58 2.24 -1.16 12.02
N SER A 59 2.72 -0.83 10.82
CA SER A 59 3.47 0.40 10.56
C SER A 59 2.63 1.36 9.73
N ILE A 60 2.36 2.55 10.29
CA ILE A 60 1.69 3.64 9.59
C ILE A 60 2.74 4.74 9.39
N SER A 61 2.93 5.17 8.14
CA SER A 61 3.89 6.23 7.79
C SER A 61 3.24 7.25 6.89
N LYS A 62 3.85 8.44 6.81
CA LYS A 62 3.48 9.49 5.86
C LYS A 62 4.34 9.41 4.60
N ARG A 63 3.77 9.82 3.48
CA ARG A 63 4.46 10.06 2.22
C ARG A 63 3.79 11.17 1.42
N THR A 64 4.56 11.84 0.57
CA THR A 64 4.02 12.79 -0.40
C THR A 64 3.54 12.04 -1.64
N GLU A 65 2.29 12.27 -2.06
CA GLU A 65 1.71 11.76 -3.30
C GLU A 65 1.30 12.90 -4.24
N ILE A 66 1.25 12.61 -5.54
CA ILE A 66 0.67 13.51 -6.54
C ILE A 66 -0.75 13.04 -6.83
N VAL A 67 -1.73 13.85 -6.44
CA VAL A 67 -3.16 13.56 -6.65
C VAL A 67 -3.76 14.54 -7.66
N PRO A 68 -4.77 14.11 -8.45
CA PRO A 68 -5.51 15.02 -9.31
C PRO A 68 -6.47 15.88 -8.49
N GLU A 69 -6.35 17.20 -8.58
CA GLU A 69 -7.26 18.17 -7.98
C GLU A 69 -8.08 18.87 -9.07
N LYS A 70 -9.40 18.93 -8.88
CA LYS A 70 -10.29 19.65 -9.79
C LYS A 70 -10.20 21.16 -9.51
N LYS A 71 -9.77 21.91 -10.50
CA LYS A 71 -9.71 23.37 -10.49
C LYS A 71 -11.08 24.00 -10.72
N ALA A 72 -11.19 25.30 -10.42
CA ALA A 72 -12.42 26.08 -10.59
C ALA A 72 -12.92 26.13 -12.06
N ASP A 73 -12.03 25.97 -13.03
CA ASP A 73 -12.34 25.89 -14.46
C ASP A 73 -12.85 24.49 -14.89
N GLY A 74 -12.94 23.54 -13.95
CA GLY A 74 -13.37 22.16 -14.19
C GLY A 74 -12.25 21.22 -14.65
N ASN A 75 -11.04 21.73 -14.93
CA ASN A 75 -9.90 20.91 -15.32
C ASN A 75 -9.21 20.27 -14.11
N TYR A 76 -8.54 19.14 -14.32
CA TYR A 76 -7.71 18.51 -13.29
C TYR A 76 -6.26 18.95 -13.39
N ALA A 77 -5.62 19.18 -12.26
CA ALA A 77 -4.20 19.45 -12.18
C ALA A 77 -3.54 18.59 -11.10
N PRO A 78 -2.25 18.25 -11.26
CA PRO A 78 -1.51 17.56 -10.21
C PRO A 78 -1.34 18.47 -9.00
N LYS A 79 -1.58 17.92 -7.81
CA LYS A 79 -1.34 18.55 -6.51
C LYS A 79 -0.55 17.60 -5.63
N GLU A 80 0.46 18.12 -4.94
CA GLU A 80 1.13 17.37 -3.88
C GLU A 80 0.22 17.30 -2.65
N GLN A 81 0.04 16.08 -2.13
CA GLN A 81 -0.74 15.80 -0.95
C GLN A 81 0.04 14.87 -0.03
N VAL A 82 0.15 15.24 1.25
CA VAL A 82 0.66 14.35 2.28
C VAL A 82 -0.41 13.32 2.62
N SER A 83 -0.04 12.05 2.56
CA SER A 83 -0.93 10.92 2.78
C SER A 83 -0.28 9.93 3.74
N TYR A 84 -1.10 9.28 4.55
CA TYR A 84 -0.68 8.09 5.28
C TYR A 84 -0.74 6.87 4.37
N PHE A 85 0.17 5.94 4.58
CA PHE A 85 0.13 4.63 3.97
C PHE A 85 0.44 3.53 4.99
N VAL A 86 -0.15 2.36 4.75
CA VAL A 86 0.02 1.16 5.57
C VAL A 86 0.25 0.00 4.62
N TYR A 87 1.50 -0.46 4.56
CA TYR A 87 1.88 -1.64 3.79
C TYR A 87 1.74 -2.90 4.65
N PHE A 88 1.05 -3.91 4.13
CA PHE A 88 0.74 -5.13 4.85
C PHE A 88 1.10 -6.37 4.02
N SER A 89 2.14 -7.07 4.47
CA SER A 89 2.71 -8.23 3.80
C SER A 89 3.08 -9.30 4.80
N TRP A 90 2.38 -10.43 4.77
CA TRP A 90 2.45 -11.46 5.81
C TRP A 90 3.48 -12.55 5.48
N TRP A 91 4.60 -12.59 6.19
CA TRP A 91 5.69 -13.55 6.00
C TRP A 91 5.95 -14.43 7.22
N PRO A 92 6.61 -15.59 7.09
CA PRO A 92 7.05 -16.38 8.24
C PRO A 92 7.97 -15.56 9.15
N GLY A 93 7.78 -15.66 10.48
CA GLY A 93 8.57 -14.90 11.45
C GLY A 93 8.71 -15.62 12.80
N HIS A 94 9.70 -15.19 13.59
CA HIS A 94 10.09 -15.89 14.83
C HIS A 94 9.29 -15.49 16.07
N THR A 95 8.67 -14.31 16.09
CA THR A 95 8.07 -13.74 17.31
C THR A 95 6.66 -14.27 17.57
N ASN A 96 5.78 -14.27 16.56
CA ASN A 96 4.39 -14.73 16.65
C ASN A 96 4.03 -15.78 15.57
N GLY A 97 5.04 -16.34 14.89
CA GLY A 97 4.87 -17.19 13.72
C GLY A 97 4.78 -16.44 12.39
N HIS A 98 4.77 -15.10 12.42
CA HIS A 98 4.83 -14.23 11.24
C HIS A 98 5.62 -12.92 11.49
N HIS A 99 5.90 -12.21 10.40
CA HIS A 99 6.44 -10.85 10.35
C HIS A 99 5.72 -10.06 9.25
N ILE A 100 5.58 -8.74 9.43
CA ILE A 100 5.05 -7.84 8.40
C ILE A 100 6.22 -7.16 7.69
N ASN A 101 6.43 -7.53 6.42
CA ASN A 101 7.51 -6.98 5.60
C ASN A 101 7.21 -5.54 5.13
N SER A 102 8.25 -4.79 4.80
CA SER A 102 8.13 -3.56 3.99
C SER A 102 8.00 -3.86 2.49
N HIS A 103 7.66 -2.85 1.69
CA HIS A 103 7.58 -3.00 0.24
C HIS A 103 8.91 -3.44 -0.38
N ARG A 104 10.02 -2.80 0.04
CA ARG A 104 11.38 -3.17 -0.40
C ARG A 104 11.79 -4.57 0.03
N ASP A 105 11.43 -5.02 1.23
CA ASP A 105 11.72 -6.38 1.66
C ASP A 105 11.10 -7.40 0.71
N ASP A 106 9.88 -7.15 0.23
CA ASP A 106 9.20 -8.03 -0.73
C ASP A 106 9.85 -8.01 -2.12
N LEU A 107 10.21 -6.83 -2.63
CA LEU A 107 10.94 -6.68 -3.89
C LEU A 107 12.29 -7.43 -3.86
N GLU A 108 13.04 -7.28 -2.76
CA GLU A 108 14.33 -7.93 -2.58
C GLU A 108 14.19 -9.44 -2.36
N ALA A 109 13.19 -9.88 -1.60
CA ALA A 109 12.91 -11.29 -1.38
C ALA A 109 12.55 -11.99 -2.69
N GLU A 110 11.71 -11.39 -3.53
CA GLU A 110 11.36 -11.94 -4.83
C GLU A 110 12.58 -12.00 -5.76
N TRP A 111 13.39 -10.94 -5.80
CA TRP A 111 14.62 -10.91 -6.59
C TRP A 111 15.61 -12.02 -6.21
N ARG A 112 15.83 -12.22 -4.90
CA ARG A 112 16.80 -13.16 -4.34
C ARG A 112 16.48 -14.60 -4.72
N HIS A 113 15.21 -14.97 -4.62
CA HIS A 113 14.78 -16.37 -4.73
C HIS A 113 14.32 -16.76 -6.14
N GLU A 114 14.04 -15.79 -7.03
CA GLU A 114 13.66 -16.07 -8.42
C GLU A 114 14.87 -16.54 -9.25
N PRO A 115 14.72 -17.48 -10.20
CA PRO A 115 15.69 -17.67 -11.27
C PRO A 115 15.38 -16.66 -12.39
N SER A 116 16.31 -15.79 -12.76
CA SER A 116 16.10 -14.89 -13.92
C SER A 116 16.50 -15.55 -15.23
N GLN A 117 16.02 -14.97 -16.32
CA GLN A 117 16.65 -15.18 -17.62
C GLN A 117 18.11 -14.71 -17.57
N LYS A 118 18.98 -15.41 -18.30
CA LYS A 118 20.38 -14.97 -18.45
C LYS A 118 20.39 -13.61 -19.16
N ILE A 119 21.11 -12.65 -18.59
CA ILE A 119 21.41 -11.39 -19.25
C ILE A 119 22.22 -11.71 -20.51
N LYS A 120 21.81 -11.16 -21.66
CA LYS A 120 22.53 -11.38 -22.93
C LYS A 120 23.95 -10.79 -22.84
N PRO A 121 24.98 -11.40 -23.45
CA PRO A 121 26.37 -10.94 -23.30
C PRO A 121 26.59 -9.45 -23.58
N HIS A 122 26.03 -8.92 -24.68
CA HIS A 122 26.15 -7.49 -25.02
C HIS A 122 25.54 -6.55 -23.96
N ALA A 123 24.46 -6.97 -23.30
CA ALA A 123 23.85 -6.19 -22.24
C ALA A 123 24.61 -6.34 -20.92
N HIS A 124 25.21 -7.52 -20.69
CA HIS A 124 26.03 -7.77 -19.51
C HIS A 124 27.22 -6.81 -19.46
N ASP A 125 27.99 -6.72 -20.54
CA ASP A 125 29.20 -5.89 -20.59
C ASP A 125 28.85 -4.40 -20.50
N HIS A 126 27.72 -3.98 -21.09
CA HIS A 126 27.24 -2.61 -20.96
C HIS A 126 26.80 -2.23 -19.54
N ILE A 127 26.25 -3.19 -18.78
CA ILE A 127 25.66 -2.93 -17.47
C ILE A 127 26.68 -3.11 -16.33
N PHE A 128 27.58 -4.08 -16.43
CA PHE A 128 28.53 -4.41 -15.38
C PHE A 128 29.99 -4.10 -15.75
N GLY A 129 30.32 -3.94 -17.03
CA GLY A 129 31.71 -3.89 -17.47
C GLY A 129 32.43 -5.23 -17.24
N ASP A 130 33.70 -5.15 -16.84
CA ASP A 130 34.57 -6.32 -16.69
C ASP A 130 34.28 -7.15 -15.41
N GLU A 131 33.66 -6.54 -14.39
CA GLU A 131 33.39 -7.18 -13.10
C GLU A 131 31.94 -6.99 -12.64
N VAL A 132 31.28 -8.09 -12.28
CA VAL A 132 29.93 -8.06 -11.71
C VAL A 132 30.00 -7.78 -10.21
N PRO A 133 29.41 -6.68 -9.71
CA PRO A 133 29.34 -6.42 -8.26
C PRO A 133 28.60 -7.53 -7.52
N GLU A 134 29.09 -7.91 -6.33
CA GLU A 134 28.48 -8.99 -5.51
C GLU A 134 27.00 -8.76 -5.21
N LYS A 135 26.56 -7.50 -5.07
CA LYS A 135 25.14 -7.15 -4.86
C LYS A 135 24.22 -7.63 -5.98
N ASN A 136 24.76 -7.90 -7.17
CA ASN A 136 24.06 -8.38 -8.35
C ASN A 136 24.16 -9.91 -8.53
N LYS A 137 24.71 -10.63 -7.54
CA LYS A 137 24.78 -12.09 -7.54
C LYS A 137 23.84 -12.64 -6.48
N THR A 138 23.11 -13.69 -6.82
CA THR A 138 22.28 -14.45 -5.85
C THR A 138 22.44 -15.94 -6.10
N ASN A 139 22.21 -16.75 -5.07
CA ASN A 139 22.25 -18.20 -5.15
C ASN A 139 20.83 -18.74 -5.21
N VAL A 140 20.58 -19.59 -6.21
CA VAL A 140 19.33 -20.34 -6.30
C VAL A 140 19.62 -21.80 -5.98
N THR A 141 18.87 -22.33 -5.01
CA THR A 141 18.94 -23.71 -4.55
C THR A 141 17.58 -24.37 -4.73
N GLY A 142 17.58 -25.65 -5.10
CA GLY A 142 16.39 -26.49 -5.17
C GLY A 142 16.75 -27.93 -4.90
N ALA A 143 15.78 -28.77 -4.54
CA ALA A 143 16.05 -30.18 -4.22
C ALA A 143 16.78 -30.94 -5.35
N PHE A 144 16.59 -30.54 -6.61
CA PHE A 144 17.25 -31.09 -7.79
C PHE A 144 18.27 -30.17 -8.46
N ILE A 145 18.51 -28.96 -7.91
CA ILE A 145 19.49 -28.02 -8.44
C ILE A 145 20.58 -27.80 -7.41
N ARG A 146 21.80 -28.28 -7.71
CA ARG A 146 23.00 -27.90 -6.96
C ARG A 146 23.09 -26.38 -6.93
N GLU A 147 23.44 -25.82 -5.77
CA GLU A 147 23.53 -24.37 -5.57
C GLU A 147 24.19 -23.68 -6.77
N LYS A 148 23.43 -22.77 -7.38
CA LYS A 148 23.85 -22.08 -8.59
C LYS A 148 23.81 -20.58 -8.37
N THR A 149 24.98 -19.95 -8.48
CA THR A 149 25.09 -18.50 -8.51
C THR A 149 24.59 -17.97 -9.85
N ILE A 150 23.70 -16.99 -9.79
CA ILE A 150 23.15 -16.29 -10.96
C ILE A 150 23.38 -14.79 -10.81
N THR A 151 23.70 -14.14 -11.92
CA THR A 151 23.86 -12.70 -12.01
C THR A 151 22.56 -12.05 -12.46
N LYS A 152 22.12 -11.03 -11.72
CA LYS A 152 20.95 -10.20 -11.99
C LYS A 152 21.16 -8.79 -11.53
N ILE A 153 20.54 -7.83 -12.20
CA ILE A 153 20.49 -6.45 -11.72
C ILE A 153 19.62 -6.43 -10.46
N LYS A 154 20.20 -6.03 -9.33
CA LYS A 154 19.46 -5.84 -8.06
C LYS A 154 18.81 -4.46 -8.00
N GLU A 155 19.52 -3.45 -8.44
CA GLU A 155 19.14 -2.06 -8.24
C GLU A 155 19.61 -1.19 -9.40
N ILE A 156 18.73 -0.29 -9.86
CA ILE A 156 19.03 0.78 -10.82
C ILE A 156 18.69 2.11 -10.15
N SER A 157 19.66 3.02 -10.09
CA SER A 157 19.45 4.39 -9.59
C SER A 157 19.09 5.33 -10.73
N HIS A 158 17.96 6.02 -10.59
CA HIS A 158 17.49 7.02 -11.55
C HIS A 158 17.93 8.41 -11.12
N THR A 159 19.17 8.78 -11.45
CA THR A 159 19.76 10.08 -11.06
C THR A 159 18.94 11.29 -11.50
N VAL A 160 18.24 11.18 -12.63
CA VAL A 160 17.33 12.23 -13.13
C VAL A 160 16.09 12.46 -12.27
N LEU A 161 15.72 11.48 -11.44
CA LEU A 161 14.59 11.56 -10.50
C LEU A 161 15.02 11.95 -9.09
N GLN A 162 16.33 12.04 -8.82
CA GLN A 162 16.82 12.38 -7.50
C GLN A 162 16.36 13.79 -7.12
N LYS A 163 15.64 13.85 -6.01
CA LYS A 163 15.19 15.07 -5.36
C LYS A 163 15.84 15.16 -3.98
N ASN A 164 15.92 16.35 -3.43
CA ASN A 164 16.30 16.53 -2.04
C ASN A 164 15.13 16.15 -1.13
N ILE A 165 15.32 15.20 -0.23
CA ILE A 165 14.30 14.81 0.75
C ILE A 165 13.89 15.99 1.64
N GLY A 166 14.81 16.92 1.89
CA GLY A 166 14.54 18.15 2.63
C GLY A 166 13.46 19.02 1.98
N ASP A 167 13.13 18.80 0.71
CA ASP A 167 12.05 19.48 0.01
C ASP A 167 10.71 18.75 0.07
N ASP A 168 10.69 17.46 0.43
CA ASP A 168 9.50 16.62 0.47
C ASP A 168 8.51 17.10 1.56
N PRO A 169 7.24 17.41 1.22
CA PRO A 169 6.22 17.87 2.16
C PRO A 169 6.01 16.96 3.38
N ALA A 170 5.89 15.64 3.18
CA ALA A 170 5.69 14.70 4.28
C ALA A 170 6.90 14.68 5.22
N TYR A 171 8.12 14.69 4.67
CA TYR A 171 9.33 14.78 5.48
C TYR A 171 9.40 16.08 6.28
N LYS A 172 9.05 17.23 5.68
CA LYS A 172 8.99 18.53 6.37
C LYS A 172 8.01 18.52 7.54
N GLU A 173 6.81 17.98 7.34
CA GLU A 173 5.81 17.85 8.41
C GLU A 173 6.32 17.01 9.58
N LEU A 174 6.89 15.84 9.28
CA LEU A 174 7.44 14.93 10.31
C LEU A 174 8.59 15.58 11.08
N LYS A 175 9.49 16.29 10.40
CA LYS A 175 10.60 17.03 11.04
C LYS A 175 10.12 18.19 11.90
N ALA A 176 9.06 18.88 11.49
CA ALA A 176 8.46 19.94 12.29
C ALA A 176 7.83 19.37 13.57
N GLU A 177 7.10 18.25 13.47
CA GLU A 177 6.51 17.55 14.62
C GLU A 177 7.59 17.02 15.58
N GLU A 178 8.65 16.41 15.07
CA GLU A 178 9.80 15.96 15.88
C GLU A 178 10.45 17.13 16.64
N THR A 179 10.64 18.27 15.96
CA THR A 179 11.21 19.47 16.59
C THR A 179 10.29 20.01 17.67
N ALA A 180 8.98 20.04 17.43
CA ALA A 180 8.00 20.47 18.43
C ALA A 180 8.00 19.56 19.68
N LEU A 181 8.01 18.24 19.49
CA LEU A 181 8.08 17.27 20.59
C LEU A 181 9.37 17.39 21.40
N LYS A 182 10.51 17.59 20.73
CA LYS A 182 11.81 17.80 21.41
C LYS A 182 11.83 19.10 22.21
N ASN A 183 11.29 20.18 21.66
CA ASN A 183 11.18 21.46 22.36
C ASN A 183 10.26 21.36 23.58
N GLU A 184 9.12 20.68 23.46
CA GLU A 184 8.20 20.44 24.58
C GLU A 184 8.86 19.61 25.69
N LEU A 185 9.59 18.53 25.34
CA LEU A 185 10.34 17.75 26.33
C LEU A 185 11.38 18.60 27.05
N GLU A 186 12.08 19.48 26.32
CA GLU A 186 13.07 20.38 26.90
C GLU A 186 12.43 21.41 27.84
N GLN A 187 11.25 21.93 27.51
CA GLN A 187 10.49 22.82 28.39
C GLN A 187 10.11 22.12 29.70
N LEU A 188 9.63 20.88 29.63
CA LEU A 188 9.27 20.09 30.82
C LEU A 188 10.50 19.78 31.70
N LYS A 189 11.65 19.43 31.07
CA LYS A 189 12.92 19.23 31.78
C LYS A 189 13.40 20.50 32.47
N ASN A 190 13.35 21.64 31.79
CA ASN A 190 13.75 22.91 32.35
C ASN A 190 12.89 23.29 33.55
N LYS A 191 11.58 23.05 33.49
CA LYS A 191 10.68 23.28 34.62
C LYS A 191 11.03 22.40 35.83
N LEU A 192 11.34 21.12 35.61
CA LEU A 192 11.81 20.21 36.67
C LEU A 192 13.14 20.65 37.30
N GLU A 193 14.11 21.10 36.49
CA GLU A 193 15.38 21.61 37.03
C GLU A 193 15.17 22.91 37.83
N ILE A 194 14.30 23.82 37.37
CA ILE A 194 13.92 25.02 38.13
C ILE A 194 13.31 24.63 39.48
N TYR A 195 12.38 23.67 39.50
CA TYR A 195 11.76 23.25 40.75
C TYR A 195 12.75 22.56 41.70
N LYS A 196 13.68 21.77 41.16
CA LYS A 196 14.75 21.14 41.94
C LYS A 196 15.67 22.18 42.59
N ASP A 197 16.04 23.23 41.86
CA ASP A 197 16.80 24.36 42.41
C ASP A 197 16.00 25.10 43.49
N GLU A 198 14.70 25.30 43.27
CA GLU A 198 13.78 25.87 44.26
C GLU A 198 13.71 25.03 45.54
N VAL A 199 13.61 23.69 45.44
CA VAL A 199 13.61 22.79 46.61
C VAL A 199 14.91 22.94 47.41
N LEU A 200 16.06 23.07 46.74
CA LEU A 200 17.34 23.30 47.41
C LEU A 200 17.41 24.66 48.10
N ASN A 201 16.90 25.72 47.46
CA ASN A 201 16.88 27.07 48.01
C ASN A 201 15.91 27.20 49.18
N ALA A 202 14.69 26.66 49.05
CA ALA A 202 13.68 26.62 50.10
C ALA A 202 14.21 25.92 51.37
N ARG A 203 14.95 24.81 51.19
CA ARG A 203 15.61 24.09 52.28
C ARG A 203 16.69 24.93 52.97
N ARG A 204 17.49 25.70 52.22
CA ARG A 204 18.51 26.61 52.79
C ARG A 204 17.86 27.77 53.57
N GLU A 205 16.70 28.20 53.12
CA GLU A 205 15.95 29.33 53.68
C GLU A 205 14.95 28.90 54.79
N ASN A 206 14.86 27.60 55.11
CA ASN A 206 13.88 27.03 56.06
C ASN A 206 12.42 27.41 55.74
N ARG A 207 12.06 27.41 54.44
CA ARG A 207 10.69 27.62 53.97
C ARG A 207 10.19 26.43 53.16
N GLU A 208 8.89 26.39 52.93
CA GLU A 208 8.29 25.43 52.00
C GLU A 208 8.67 25.78 50.54
N PRO A 209 8.93 24.78 49.68
CA PRO A 209 9.14 25.00 48.25
C PRO A 209 7.88 25.53 47.57
N ASN A 210 8.06 26.42 46.59
CA ASN A 210 6.97 26.86 45.73
C ASN A 210 6.55 25.74 44.77
N LYS A 211 5.40 25.12 45.05
CA LYS A 211 4.85 24.01 44.26
C LYS A 211 4.34 24.42 42.88
N ASP A 212 4.09 25.71 42.63
CA ASP A 212 3.66 26.20 41.31
C ASP A 212 4.77 26.04 40.25
N LEU A 213 6.02 25.89 40.69
CA LEU A 213 7.17 25.63 39.83
C LEU A 213 7.32 24.16 39.45
N ASP A 214 6.68 23.23 40.17
CA ASP A 214 6.67 21.81 39.84
C ASP A 214 5.79 21.53 38.61
N LEU A 215 5.94 20.35 38.03
CA LEU A 215 5.00 19.86 37.02
C LEU A 215 3.62 19.64 37.65
N ASN A 216 2.58 20.12 36.97
CA ASN A 216 1.21 19.77 37.30
C ASN A 216 0.90 18.31 36.88
N GLU A 217 -0.29 17.81 37.21
CA GLU A 217 -0.68 16.43 36.89
C GLU A 217 -0.61 16.12 35.39
N ALA A 218 -1.12 17.02 34.54
CA ALA A 218 -1.11 16.84 33.09
C ALA A 218 0.31 16.90 32.50
N GLU A 219 1.16 17.80 32.99
CA GLU A 219 2.57 17.91 32.60
C GLU A 219 3.38 16.69 33.03
N ASN A 220 3.11 16.11 34.22
CA ASN A 220 3.75 14.88 34.67
C ASN A 220 3.39 13.69 33.76
N VAL A 221 2.09 13.52 33.44
CA VAL A 221 1.65 12.51 32.47
C VAL A 221 2.34 12.72 31.13
N ARG A 222 2.36 13.97 30.64
CA ARG A 222 2.98 14.32 29.36
C ARG A 222 4.49 14.04 29.35
N TYR A 223 5.21 14.33 30.44
CA TYR A 223 6.64 14.06 30.57
C TYR A 223 6.97 12.57 30.44
N HIS A 224 6.10 11.70 30.95
CA HIS A 224 6.26 10.25 30.82
C HIS A 224 5.91 9.73 29.42
N GLU A 225 4.94 10.34 28.74
CA GLU A 225 4.46 9.90 27.42
C GLU A 225 5.27 10.45 26.25
N ILE A 226 5.84 11.65 26.35
CA ILE A 226 6.43 12.36 25.21
C ILE A 226 7.60 11.60 24.56
N ASN A 227 8.36 10.83 25.33
CA ASN A 227 9.43 9.99 24.78
C ASN A 227 8.88 8.87 23.86
N LYS A 228 7.66 8.38 24.11
CA LYS A 228 6.99 7.42 23.24
C LYS A 228 6.64 8.08 21.90
N ASP A 229 6.12 9.30 21.92
CA ASP A 229 5.81 10.08 20.72
C ASP A 229 7.07 10.43 19.91
N ILE A 230 8.18 10.80 20.57
CA ILE A 230 9.46 11.03 19.89
C ILE A 230 9.95 9.76 19.19
N ARG A 231 9.89 8.60 19.86
CA ARG A 231 10.25 7.32 19.21
C ARG A 231 9.34 7.00 18.03
N ARG A 232 8.05 7.36 18.12
CA ARG A 232 7.07 7.17 17.04
C ARG A 232 7.43 8.02 15.82
N ILE A 233 7.66 9.32 16.03
CA ILE A 233 7.97 10.22 14.92
C ILE A 233 9.31 9.86 14.28
N ASP A 234 10.31 9.45 15.07
CA ASP A 234 11.59 8.94 14.57
C ASP A 234 11.42 7.71 13.67
N ALA A 235 10.51 6.79 14.03
CA ALA A 235 10.19 5.62 13.22
C ALA A 235 9.49 6.01 11.91
N GLN A 236 8.54 6.95 11.95
CA GLN A 236 7.86 7.46 10.75
C GLN A 236 8.84 8.20 9.83
N ILE A 237 9.78 8.99 10.37
CA ILE A 237 10.82 9.66 9.58
C ILE A 237 11.68 8.64 8.83
N LYS A 238 12.09 7.55 9.48
CA LYS A 238 12.86 6.49 8.83
C LYS A 238 12.09 5.82 7.69
N LEU A 239 10.81 5.52 7.91
CA LEU A 239 9.96 4.93 6.87
C LEU A 239 9.72 5.91 5.71
N CYS A 240 9.53 7.20 6.00
CA CYS A 240 9.42 8.25 4.99
C CYS A 240 10.71 8.39 4.17
N GLN A 241 11.88 8.26 4.80
CA GLN A 241 13.18 8.25 4.10
C GLN A 241 13.30 7.06 3.16
N ILE A 242 12.93 5.87 3.62
CA ILE A 242 12.95 4.64 2.80
C ILE A 242 12.00 4.77 1.62
N ASP A 243 10.74 5.20 1.84
CA ASP A 243 9.77 5.45 0.76
C ASP A 243 10.27 6.50 -0.24
N PHE A 244 10.85 7.60 0.25
CA PHE A 244 11.42 8.62 -0.61
C PHE A 244 12.59 8.08 -1.45
N GLU A 245 13.44 7.25 -0.85
CA GLU A 245 14.53 6.58 -1.55
C GLU A 245 14.04 5.67 -2.68
N GLU A 246 12.99 4.91 -2.43
CA GLU A 246 12.41 3.99 -3.39
C GLU A 246 11.86 4.70 -4.65
N ARG A 247 11.47 5.99 -4.57
CA ARG A 247 10.94 6.73 -5.73
C ARG A 247 11.96 6.97 -6.84
N HIS A 248 13.26 6.96 -6.51
CA HIS A 248 14.34 7.15 -7.48
C HIS A 248 15.17 5.88 -7.69
N LEU A 249 14.73 4.75 -7.15
CA LEU A 249 15.36 3.45 -7.32
C LEU A 249 14.40 2.48 -8.00
N SER A 250 14.92 1.62 -8.86
CA SER A 250 14.25 0.37 -9.22
C SER A 250 14.98 -0.76 -8.54
N VAL A 251 14.38 -1.30 -7.48
CA VAL A 251 14.95 -2.37 -6.64
C VAL A 251 14.21 -3.66 -6.88
N GLY A 252 14.96 -4.76 -6.93
CA GLY A 252 14.42 -6.11 -6.86
C GLY A 252 13.54 -6.50 -8.05
N GLU A 253 12.56 -7.37 -7.80
CA GLU A 253 11.62 -7.85 -8.81
C GLU A 253 10.26 -7.17 -8.65
N ARG A 254 9.78 -6.50 -9.71
CA ARG A 254 8.50 -5.78 -9.67
C ARG A 254 7.29 -6.74 -9.57
N PRO A 255 6.16 -6.30 -8.97
CA PRO A 255 4.92 -7.07 -8.98
C PRO A 255 4.48 -7.41 -10.41
N SER A 256 3.97 -8.62 -10.61
CA SER A 256 3.38 -9.03 -11.90
C SER A 256 2.04 -8.36 -12.16
N SER A 257 1.33 -7.96 -11.11
CA SER A 257 0.08 -7.21 -11.21
C SER A 257 -0.07 -6.27 -10.01
N VAL A 258 -0.47 -5.03 -10.32
CA VAL A 258 -0.89 -4.02 -9.36
C VAL A 258 -2.34 -3.64 -9.67
N ILE A 259 -3.24 -3.78 -8.69
CA ILE A 259 -4.66 -3.44 -8.83
C ILE A 259 -5.01 -2.37 -7.81
N ARG A 260 -5.66 -1.29 -8.24
CA ARG A 260 -6.03 -0.15 -7.39
C ARG A 260 -7.53 -0.10 -7.20
N ILE A 261 -8.00 -0.11 -5.96
CA ILE A 261 -9.43 -0.05 -5.65
C ILE A 261 -9.69 1.15 -4.73
N SER A 262 -10.69 1.96 -5.05
CA SER A 262 -11.02 3.16 -4.27
C SER A 262 -11.54 2.83 -2.87
N THR A 263 -11.22 3.70 -1.91
CA THR A 263 -11.67 3.58 -0.51
C THR A 263 -12.47 4.81 -0.05
N SER A 264 -13.24 4.66 1.04
CA SER A 264 -14.19 5.65 1.58
C SER A 264 -13.54 6.83 2.32
N ASN A 265 -12.23 6.77 2.60
CA ASN A 265 -11.54 7.80 3.37
C ASN A 265 -10.81 8.82 2.49
N ASP A 266 -11.46 9.26 1.41
CA ASP A 266 -10.98 10.29 0.51
C ASP A 266 -12.12 11.27 0.20
N HIS A 267 -11.81 12.57 0.12
CA HIS A 267 -12.77 13.61 -0.26
C HIS A 267 -13.43 13.38 -1.62
N ASN A 268 -12.70 12.71 -2.54
CA ASN A 268 -13.21 12.31 -3.86
C ASN A 268 -13.60 10.82 -3.92
N ALA A 269 -13.87 10.19 -2.77
CA ALA A 269 -14.28 8.79 -2.74
C ALA A 269 -15.58 8.59 -3.54
N PRO A 270 -15.64 7.59 -4.43
CA PRO A 270 -16.86 7.28 -5.14
C PRO A 270 -17.91 6.68 -4.19
N ALA A 271 -19.19 6.75 -4.56
CA ALA A 271 -20.31 6.29 -3.72
C ALA A 271 -20.15 4.83 -3.27
N PHE A 272 -19.69 3.96 -4.19
CA PHE A 272 -19.33 2.58 -3.89
C PHE A 272 -17.82 2.46 -3.80
N ALA A 273 -17.30 2.43 -2.59
CA ALA A 273 -15.89 2.27 -2.28
C ALA A 273 -15.69 1.26 -1.15
N LEU A 274 -14.46 0.77 -0.99
CA LEU A 274 -14.12 -0.07 0.15
C LEU A 274 -13.98 0.77 1.42
N ASP A 275 -14.40 0.22 2.54
CA ASP A 275 -14.28 0.84 3.85
C ASP A 275 -12.82 0.80 4.33
N ALA A 276 -12.15 1.96 4.36
CA ALA A 276 -10.75 2.06 4.76
C ALA A 276 -10.52 1.69 6.22
N GLU A 277 -11.46 2.02 7.11
CA GLU A 277 -11.35 1.75 8.55
C GLU A 277 -11.47 0.25 8.82
N ASN A 278 -12.43 -0.43 8.18
CA ASN A 278 -12.56 -1.89 8.31
C ASN A 278 -11.33 -2.63 7.74
N VAL A 279 -10.71 -2.11 6.67
CA VAL A 279 -9.44 -2.63 6.16
C VAL A 279 -8.34 -2.49 7.21
N LEU A 280 -8.19 -1.30 7.81
CA LEU A 280 -7.20 -1.02 8.86
C LEU A 280 -7.44 -1.86 10.11
N ASP A 281 -8.69 -1.99 10.56
CA ASP A 281 -9.09 -2.86 11.66
C ASP A 281 -8.64 -4.30 11.41
N LYS A 282 -8.84 -4.80 10.20
CA LYS A 282 -8.44 -6.16 9.85
C LYS A 282 -6.92 -6.31 9.77
N MET A 283 -6.20 -5.34 9.21
CA MET A 283 -4.73 -5.33 9.22
C MET A 283 -4.20 -5.31 10.66
N ALA A 284 -4.76 -4.46 11.53
CA ALA A 284 -4.38 -4.35 12.93
C ALA A 284 -4.65 -5.63 13.73
N SER A 285 -5.81 -6.26 13.49
CA SER A 285 -6.19 -7.55 14.10
C SER A 285 -5.24 -8.66 13.68
N LEU A 286 -4.89 -8.71 12.39
CA LEU A 286 -3.97 -9.71 11.86
C LEU A 286 -2.55 -9.47 12.38
N ALA A 287 -2.05 -8.24 12.40
CA ALA A 287 -0.70 -7.91 12.89
C ALA A 287 -0.41 -8.51 14.28
N GLN A 288 -1.43 -8.56 15.14
CA GLN A 288 -1.38 -9.09 16.50
C GLN A 288 -1.85 -10.56 16.63
N SER A 289 -2.19 -11.23 15.52
CA SER A 289 -2.66 -12.60 15.53
C SER A 289 -1.55 -13.57 15.91
N ASN A 290 -1.88 -14.62 16.67
CA ASN A 290 -0.97 -15.74 16.95
C ASN A 290 -1.05 -16.85 15.88
N SER A 291 -1.72 -16.57 14.76
CA SER A 291 -1.85 -17.52 13.65
C SER A 291 -0.50 -17.70 12.96
N ALA A 292 0.13 -18.86 13.12
CA ALA A 292 1.39 -19.13 12.45
C ALA A 292 1.24 -19.11 10.92
N TYR A 293 2.23 -18.53 10.24
CA TYR A 293 2.33 -18.60 8.78
C TYR A 293 2.31 -20.06 8.31
N SER A 294 1.48 -20.36 7.31
CA SER A 294 1.47 -21.67 6.66
C SER A 294 1.10 -21.55 5.19
N PHE A 295 2.00 -22.00 4.31
CA PHE A 295 1.77 -22.06 2.86
C PHE A 295 0.46 -22.78 2.47
N TYR A 296 0.01 -23.72 3.29
CA TYR A 296 -1.12 -24.62 3.02
C TYR A 296 -2.29 -24.41 4.01
N LYS A 297 -2.27 -23.36 4.84
CA LYS A 297 -3.42 -23.01 5.71
C LYS A 297 -3.68 -21.51 5.73
N PHE A 298 -2.66 -20.71 6.04
CA PHE A 298 -2.78 -19.27 6.23
C PHE A 298 -1.51 -18.56 5.74
N ASN A 299 -1.53 -18.16 4.46
CA ASN A 299 -0.39 -17.58 3.75
C ASN A 299 -0.66 -16.10 3.39
N CYS A 300 0.34 -15.42 2.84
CA CYS A 300 0.24 -14.00 2.44
C CYS A 300 -0.98 -13.67 1.59
N SER A 301 -1.29 -14.48 0.57
CA SER A 301 -2.44 -14.28 -0.29
C SER A 301 -3.78 -14.46 0.43
N THR A 302 -3.84 -15.39 1.38
CA THR A 302 -5.04 -15.65 2.20
C THR A 302 -5.27 -14.49 3.15
N THR A 303 -4.23 -14.07 3.85
CA THR A 303 -4.26 -12.90 4.73
C THR A 303 -4.67 -11.63 3.98
N ALA A 304 -4.08 -11.38 2.81
CA ALA A 304 -4.46 -10.26 1.95
C ALA A 304 -5.93 -10.36 1.48
N THR A 305 -6.41 -11.56 1.15
CA THR A 305 -7.82 -11.78 0.80
C THR A 305 -8.73 -11.39 1.97
N GLU A 306 -8.39 -11.77 3.21
CA GLU A 306 -9.19 -11.39 4.39
C GLU A 306 -9.22 -9.89 4.62
N VAL A 307 -8.07 -9.20 4.49
CA VAL A 307 -7.97 -7.75 4.59
C VAL A 307 -8.85 -7.07 3.55
N LEU A 308 -8.79 -7.50 2.29
CA LEU A 308 -9.59 -6.92 1.22
C LEU A 308 -11.10 -7.16 1.42
N LYS A 309 -11.48 -8.36 1.90
CA LYS A 309 -12.88 -8.69 2.20
C LYS A 309 -13.44 -7.83 3.34
N ALA A 310 -12.63 -7.51 4.35
CA ALA A 310 -13.07 -6.67 5.46
C ALA A 310 -13.48 -5.25 5.00
N GLY A 311 -12.86 -4.73 3.94
CA GLY A 311 -13.26 -3.47 3.32
C GLY A 311 -14.62 -3.50 2.61
N ILE A 312 -15.22 -4.67 2.39
CA ILE A 312 -16.54 -4.76 1.73
C ILE A 312 -17.63 -4.74 2.81
N SER A 313 -18.26 -3.58 3.02
CA SER A 313 -19.36 -3.46 4.00
C SER A 313 -20.54 -4.38 3.68
N ASN A 314 -21.41 -4.64 4.66
CA ASN A 314 -22.58 -5.49 4.46
C ASN A 314 -23.55 -4.90 3.44
N GLU A 315 -23.68 -3.57 3.42
CA GLU A 315 -24.47 -2.82 2.45
C GLU A 315 -23.88 -2.99 1.05
N LEU A 316 -22.57 -2.77 0.89
CA LEU A 316 -21.89 -2.93 -0.40
C LEU A 316 -21.98 -4.36 -0.92
N LYS A 317 -21.78 -5.35 -0.03
CA LYS A 317 -21.92 -6.78 -0.35
C LYS A 317 -23.34 -7.12 -0.81
N SER A 318 -24.36 -6.53 -0.20
CA SER A 318 -25.77 -6.73 -0.57
C SER A 318 -26.09 -6.11 -1.93
N THR A 319 -25.60 -4.89 -2.18
CA THR A 319 -25.73 -4.19 -3.47
C THR A 319 -25.07 -4.97 -4.60
N MET A 320 -23.82 -5.41 -4.41
CA MET A 320 -23.09 -6.25 -5.36
C MET A 320 -23.84 -7.55 -5.65
N LYS A 321 -24.39 -8.20 -4.62
CA LYS A 321 -25.15 -9.44 -4.78
C LYS A 321 -26.42 -9.22 -5.60
N ALA A 322 -27.11 -8.10 -5.41
CA ALA A 322 -28.27 -7.72 -6.21
C ALA A 322 -27.92 -7.45 -7.68
N ASP A 323 -26.70 -6.97 -7.96
CA ASP A 323 -26.19 -6.78 -9.32
C ASP A 323 -25.54 -8.05 -9.92
N GLY A 324 -25.58 -9.17 -9.19
CA GLY A 324 -25.13 -10.49 -9.65
C GLY A 324 -23.67 -10.83 -9.32
N PHE A 325 -22.96 -10.00 -8.54
CA PHE A 325 -21.63 -10.28 -8.04
C PHE A 325 -21.67 -10.85 -6.61
N ASN A 326 -21.25 -12.12 -6.46
CA ASN A 326 -21.17 -12.76 -5.15
C ASN A 326 -19.71 -12.82 -4.66
N VAL A 327 -19.40 -12.03 -3.64
CA VAL A 327 -18.07 -11.92 -3.01
C VAL A 327 -17.54 -13.27 -2.52
N GLU A 328 -18.38 -14.12 -1.92
CA GLU A 328 -17.95 -15.43 -1.41
C GLU A 328 -17.60 -16.39 -2.55
N ASN A 329 -18.35 -16.35 -3.65
CA ASN A 329 -18.04 -17.14 -4.84
C ASN A 329 -16.77 -16.64 -5.53
N ALA A 330 -16.56 -15.32 -5.57
CA ALA A 330 -15.37 -14.69 -6.16
C ALA A 330 -14.10 -14.97 -5.33
N SER A 331 -14.25 -15.10 -4.00
CA SER A 331 -13.17 -15.40 -3.05
C SER A 331 -13.18 -16.84 -2.53
N LYS A 332 -13.77 -17.78 -3.27
CA LYS A 332 -14.06 -19.16 -2.81
C LYS A 332 -12.85 -20.02 -2.41
N ALA A 333 -11.64 -19.56 -2.68
CA ALA A 333 -10.44 -20.34 -2.39
C ALA A 333 -10.24 -20.41 -0.87
N THR A 334 -10.27 -21.62 -0.31
CA THR A 334 -9.98 -21.83 1.13
C THR A 334 -8.58 -21.36 1.50
N ILE A 335 -7.62 -21.52 0.57
CA ILE A 335 -6.27 -20.98 0.66
C ILE A 335 -6.04 -20.19 -0.62
N SER A 336 -5.86 -18.88 -0.50
CA SER A 336 -5.59 -18.03 -1.64
C SER A 336 -4.17 -18.22 -2.16
N THR A 337 -4.02 -18.01 -3.46
CA THR A 337 -2.75 -17.93 -4.19
C THR A 337 -2.62 -16.53 -4.80
N PRO A 338 -1.42 -16.09 -5.23
CA PRO A 338 -1.28 -14.79 -5.87
C PRO A 338 -2.19 -14.63 -7.09
N THR A 339 -2.40 -15.70 -7.88
CA THR A 339 -3.32 -15.71 -9.02
C THR A 339 -4.78 -15.58 -8.58
N SER A 340 -5.25 -16.36 -7.59
CA SER A 340 -6.65 -16.27 -7.16
C SER A 340 -6.96 -14.94 -6.49
N PHE A 341 -6.03 -14.39 -5.71
CA PHE A 341 -6.18 -13.08 -5.07
C PHE A 341 -6.17 -11.94 -6.08
N SER A 342 -5.26 -11.96 -7.07
CA SER A 342 -5.26 -11.00 -8.19
C SER A 342 -6.58 -11.03 -8.97
N ASN A 343 -7.10 -12.23 -9.28
CA ASN A 343 -8.38 -12.38 -9.95
C ASN A 343 -9.55 -11.83 -9.13
N PHE A 344 -9.58 -12.10 -7.82
CA PHE A 344 -10.60 -11.55 -6.92
C PHE A 344 -10.53 -10.02 -6.89
N GLY A 345 -9.34 -9.44 -6.71
CA GLY A 345 -9.14 -7.99 -6.74
C GLY A 345 -9.60 -7.35 -8.05
N ARG A 346 -9.34 -7.99 -9.19
CA ARG A 346 -9.78 -7.49 -10.51
C ARG A 346 -11.29 -7.54 -10.66
N GLN A 347 -11.93 -8.63 -10.26
CA GLN A 347 -13.39 -8.77 -10.29
C GLN A 347 -14.06 -7.72 -9.41
N LEU A 348 -13.52 -7.49 -8.20
CA LEU A 348 -14.00 -6.48 -7.27
C LEU A 348 -13.85 -5.06 -7.84
N GLN A 349 -12.69 -4.74 -8.43
CA GLN A 349 -12.45 -3.46 -9.09
C GLN A 349 -13.46 -3.21 -10.22
N THR A 350 -13.68 -4.20 -11.09
CA THR A 350 -14.64 -4.09 -12.19
C THR A 350 -16.06 -3.85 -11.68
N GLU A 351 -16.47 -4.56 -10.64
CA GLU A 351 -17.80 -4.40 -10.06
C GLU A 351 -18.00 -3.02 -9.43
N LEU A 352 -17.03 -2.51 -8.68
CA LEU A 352 -17.10 -1.18 -8.08
C LEU A 352 -17.15 -0.07 -9.14
N ILE A 353 -16.36 -0.18 -10.22
CA ILE A 353 -16.44 0.75 -11.34
C ILE A 353 -17.85 0.73 -11.95
N HIS A 354 -18.41 -0.46 -12.18
CA HIS A 354 -19.74 -0.61 -12.75
C HIS A 354 -20.83 0.05 -11.90
N LEU A 355 -20.85 -0.25 -10.60
CA LEU A 355 -21.85 0.32 -9.67
C LEU A 355 -21.76 1.85 -9.62
N ASN A 356 -20.56 2.41 -9.62
CA ASN A 356 -20.37 3.86 -9.62
C ASN A 356 -20.79 4.51 -10.93
N THR A 357 -20.46 3.92 -12.08
CA THR A 357 -20.92 4.43 -13.39
C THR A 357 -22.45 4.40 -13.49
N LYS A 358 -23.09 3.32 -13.03
CA LYS A 358 -24.55 3.18 -13.00
C LYS A 358 -25.21 4.23 -12.09
N ASN A 359 -24.62 4.52 -10.93
CA ASN A 359 -25.13 5.54 -10.04
C ASN A 359 -25.04 6.94 -10.65
N SER A 360 -23.90 7.28 -11.26
CA SER A 360 -23.73 8.59 -11.92
C SER A 360 -24.70 8.79 -13.08
N THR A 361 -25.00 7.74 -13.87
CA THR A 361 -26.03 7.83 -14.93
C THR A 361 -27.42 8.08 -14.37
N LEU A 362 -27.79 7.41 -13.26
CA LEU A 362 -29.09 7.61 -12.62
C LEU A 362 -29.24 9.03 -12.08
N GLU A 363 -28.19 9.59 -11.46
CA GLU A 363 -28.19 10.97 -10.94
C GLU A 363 -28.38 12.01 -12.08
N LEU A 364 -27.71 11.80 -13.22
CA LEU A 364 -27.86 12.64 -14.42
C LEU A 364 -29.28 12.56 -15.01
N ASP A 365 -29.87 11.37 -15.06
CA ASP A 365 -31.23 11.19 -15.55
C ASP A 365 -32.27 11.86 -14.63
N THR A 366 -32.13 11.74 -13.31
CA THR A 366 -33.02 12.46 -12.36
C THR A 366 -32.87 13.97 -12.40
N THR A 367 -31.66 14.50 -12.59
CA THR A 367 -31.43 15.95 -12.71
C THR A 367 -31.93 16.51 -14.04
N ALA A 368 -31.80 15.75 -15.15
CA ALA A 368 -32.40 16.09 -16.44
C ALA A 368 -33.94 15.99 -16.42
N ALA A 369 -34.50 15.01 -15.72
CA ALA A 369 -35.95 14.88 -15.54
C ALA A 369 -36.54 16.01 -14.67
N ALA A 370 -35.80 16.47 -13.65
CA ALA A 370 -36.20 17.63 -12.84
C ALA A 370 -36.10 18.96 -13.61
N ALA A 371 -35.17 19.08 -14.56
CA ALA A 371 -35.02 20.25 -15.43
C ALA A 371 -36.03 20.28 -16.60
N THR A 372 -36.70 19.16 -16.89
CA THR A 372 -37.60 19.03 -18.05
C THR A 372 -38.99 18.61 -17.60
N THR A 373 -39.64 19.43 -16.77
CA THR A 373 -41.09 19.34 -16.59
C THR A 373 -41.77 20.03 -17.77
N VAL A 374 -41.93 19.31 -18.89
CA VAL A 374 -43.01 19.40 -19.89
C VAL A 374 -42.66 18.44 -21.05
N THR A 375 -43.39 17.32 -21.09
CA THR A 375 -43.57 16.39 -22.22
C THR A 375 -42.40 15.48 -22.63
N ARG A 376 -42.34 14.28 -22.03
CA ARG A 376 -42.51 13.00 -22.74
C ARG A 376 -42.45 11.83 -21.76
N ILE A 377 -43.62 11.36 -21.35
CA ILE A 377 -43.81 10.01 -20.85
C ILE A 377 -44.04 9.14 -22.09
N SER A 378 -43.04 8.36 -22.47
CA SER A 378 -43.16 7.06 -23.14
C SER A 378 -41.84 6.71 -23.82
N GLU A 379 -41.37 5.48 -23.60
CA GLU A 379 -40.23 4.81 -24.26
C GLU A 379 -38.86 5.01 -23.59
N ILE A 380 -38.66 4.37 -22.43
CA ILE A 380 -37.34 3.82 -22.11
C ILE A 380 -37.46 2.30 -22.19
N SER A 381 -36.94 1.82 -23.32
CA SER A 381 -36.75 0.43 -23.69
C SER A 381 -36.06 -0.36 -22.58
N THR A 382 -36.50 -1.61 -22.40
CA THR A 382 -35.83 -2.65 -21.61
C THR A 382 -34.42 -2.91 -22.15
N LEU A 383 -33.45 -2.11 -21.73
CA LEU A 383 -32.03 -2.46 -21.86
C LEU A 383 -31.71 -3.49 -20.79
N THR A 384 -31.70 -4.75 -21.20
CA THR A 384 -31.18 -5.86 -20.41
C THR A 384 -29.73 -5.54 -20.02
N THR A 385 -29.52 -5.18 -18.75
CA THR A 385 -28.18 -4.94 -18.24
C THR A 385 -27.40 -6.26 -18.36
N PRO A 386 -26.25 -6.29 -19.07
CA PRO A 386 -25.47 -7.51 -19.22
C PRO A 386 -25.03 -8.02 -17.85
N SER A 387 -25.04 -9.35 -17.68
CA SER A 387 -24.67 -10.00 -16.43
C SER A 387 -23.22 -9.69 -16.07
N PHE A 388 -22.87 -9.68 -14.78
CA PHE A 388 -21.48 -9.49 -14.32
C PHE A 388 -20.47 -10.34 -15.10
N LYS A 389 -20.82 -11.60 -15.37
CA LYS A 389 -19.97 -12.54 -16.11
C LYS A 389 -19.66 -12.05 -17.53
N GLU A 390 -20.65 -11.53 -18.24
CA GLU A 390 -20.49 -10.98 -19.59
C GLU A 390 -19.67 -9.69 -19.56
N ARG A 391 -19.95 -8.80 -18.60
CA ARG A 391 -19.19 -7.55 -18.39
C ARG A 391 -17.72 -7.83 -18.11
N PHE A 392 -17.43 -8.76 -17.21
CA PHE A 392 -16.06 -9.13 -16.85
C PHE A 392 -15.30 -9.74 -18.03
N GLN A 393 -15.94 -10.63 -18.80
CA GLN A 393 -15.31 -11.22 -19.99
C GLN A 393 -14.98 -10.16 -21.05
N HIS A 394 -15.81 -9.14 -21.21
CA HIS A 394 -15.53 -8.02 -22.11
C HIS A 394 -14.30 -7.22 -21.64
N ALA A 395 -14.28 -6.82 -20.37
CA ALA A 395 -13.18 -6.05 -19.78
C ALA A 395 -11.83 -6.78 -19.87
N VAL A 396 -11.82 -8.11 -19.72
CA VAL A 396 -10.60 -8.92 -19.90
C VAL A 396 -10.13 -8.91 -21.37
N LYS A 397 -11.05 -9.07 -22.33
CA LYS A 397 -10.71 -9.10 -23.76
C LYS A 397 -10.20 -7.76 -24.29
N GLU A 398 -10.75 -6.63 -23.83
CA GLU A 398 -10.28 -5.31 -24.24
C GLU A 398 -8.86 -5.01 -23.74
N ARG A 399 -8.49 -5.56 -22.57
CA ARG A 399 -7.15 -5.41 -22.02
C ARG A 399 -6.10 -6.26 -22.72
N ASP A 400 -6.45 -7.47 -23.16
CA ASP A 400 -5.52 -8.30 -23.94
C ASP A 400 -5.24 -7.64 -25.31
N LYS A 401 -6.20 -6.91 -25.89
CA LYS A 401 -6.00 -6.14 -27.14
C LYS A 401 -5.10 -4.91 -26.98
N THR A 402 -5.11 -4.23 -25.83
CA THR A 402 -4.22 -3.08 -25.61
C THR A 402 -2.77 -3.49 -25.37
N ILE A 403 -2.52 -4.73 -24.93
CA ILE A 403 -1.17 -5.28 -24.81
C ILE A 403 -0.56 -5.58 -26.20
N ASP A 404 -1.37 -6.02 -27.17
CA ASP A 404 -0.90 -6.29 -28.54
C ASP A 404 -0.58 -5.01 -29.35
N ILE A 405 -1.14 -3.84 -29.00
CA ILE A 405 -0.91 -2.59 -29.74
C ILE A 405 0.43 -1.92 -29.35
N ASP A 406 0.93 -2.15 -28.13
CA ASP A 406 2.21 -1.59 -27.67
C ASP A 406 3.44 -2.38 -28.19
N GLU A 407 3.26 -3.62 -28.67
CA GLU A 407 4.35 -4.39 -29.32
C GLU A 407 4.57 -4.00 -30.80
N ASP A 408 3.53 -3.54 -31.51
CA ASP A 408 3.64 -3.21 -32.94
C ASP A 408 4.21 -1.81 -33.22
N TYR A 409 4.12 -0.86 -32.27
CA TYR A 409 4.59 0.52 -32.50
C TYR A 409 6.11 0.73 -32.38
N ASN A 410 6.87 -0.27 -31.92
CA ASN A 410 8.33 -0.18 -31.76
C ASN A 410 9.15 -0.79 -32.92
N SER A 411 8.51 -1.20 -34.02
CA SER A 411 9.21 -1.85 -35.15
C SER A 411 9.57 -0.92 -36.32
N ASN A 412 9.21 0.37 -36.29
CA ASN A 412 9.38 1.29 -37.43
C ASN A 412 10.18 2.58 -37.13
N LEU A 413 11.28 2.47 -36.38
CA LEU A 413 12.31 3.52 -36.31
C LEU A 413 13.61 3.02 -36.94
N SER A 414 13.62 3.00 -38.28
CA SER A 414 14.85 2.90 -39.06
C SER A 414 15.62 4.22 -38.94
N PHE A 415 16.72 4.21 -38.17
CA PHE A 415 17.70 5.28 -38.18
C PHE A 415 18.45 5.26 -39.52
N SER A 416 18.21 6.28 -40.35
CA SER A 416 19.11 6.69 -41.42
C SER A 416 20.12 7.66 -40.82
N MET A 417 21.40 7.30 -40.84
CA MET A 417 22.50 8.22 -40.56
C MET A 417 22.95 8.85 -41.87
N ASP A 418 22.81 10.18 -41.96
CA ASP A 418 23.79 11.06 -42.60
C ASP A 418 24.48 11.86 -41.48
#